data_AF-A0A926K9P3-F1
#
_entry.id   AF-A0A926K9P3-F1
#
_cell.length_a   1.000
_cell.length_b   1.000
_cell.length_c   1.000
_cell.angle_alpha   90.00
_cell.angle_beta   90.00
_cell.angle_gamma   90.00
#
_symmetry.space_group_name_H-M   'P 1'
#
loop_
_entity.id
_entity.type
_entity.pdbx_description
1 polymer ?
#
loop_
_entity_poly.entity_id
_entity_poly.type
_entity_poly.pdbx_seq_one_letter_code
_entity_poly.pdbx_strand_id
1 'polypeptide(L)'
;MADSTYEKPFLTVEQQIDQIKQRGMKIGSRDDARNALRRIGYYRLSGYWHPDRVPAGPGEKRASEFLPNTRLSDVLDLYAFDEQLRAALLEAIAQIEVALRFELGHPLGRNGPFAHLDDSHFNSGFTKLRDRVCKLPGCDGDCRWEESDHHEWVDRQRQTEQVSTEAFAAHFRENYGEPLPIWVATETMSFGRLTRLLDGLDSAERELLAAEWDVIDSTGQGDPSVLSNWMEHLRQVRNICAHHARIWNRNINATIAVPSGMPELQHLLLEVPRGDEYTPPMVRRIYGTFVILTHLLAVIEAPVRYRDRLRTLLTGFLAARPQAEANMGFPVGWQAHRIMAEDYRRDQQRAARLAMLRAIEMFGSGEAADALSAVPEGKPRRSRVNYYRKNGALLSVMWNARRAYPAFQFDPATGVVPELVVLANRRLLDGGNVNDDGHWAALEWWLTPNTSLPDETSPAEAMGTGALTRDALDRLLPPRDDE
;
A
#
# COMPACT_ATOMS: atom_id res chain seq x y z
N MET A 1 43.49 -13.45 -6.52
CA MET A 1 42.98 -14.81 -6.85
C MET A 1 41.57 -14.89 -6.30
N ALA A 2 40.66 -15.62 -6.96
CA ALA A 2 39.31 -15.79 -6.41
C ALA A 2 39.39 -16.70 -5.17
N ASP A 3 38.82 -16.30 -4.04
CA ASP A 3 38.75 -17.09 -2.78
C ASP A 3 37.74 -18.26 -2.88
N SER A 4 37.62 -18.88 -4.05
CA SER A 4 36.62 -19.91 -4.35
C SER A 4 37.22 -21.30 -4.38
N THR A 5 36.59 -22.24 -3.67
CA THR A 5 36.89 -23.69 -3.71
C THR A 5 36.18 -24.42 -4.85
N TYR A 6 35.69 -23.70 -5.87
CA TYR A 6 34.91 -24.27 -6.96
C TYR A 6 35.79 -24.99 -7.99
N GLU A 7 35.76 -26.33 -7.96
CA GLU A 7 36.59 -27.19 -8.84
C GLU A 7 35.82 -27.83 -10.00
N LYS A 8 34.50 -27.57 -10.15
CA LYS A 8 33.71 -28.23 -11.19
C LYS A 8 34.13 -27.76 -12.59
N PRO A 9 34.39 -28.67 -13.54
CA PRO A 9 34.85 -28.30 -14.87
C PRO A 9 33.74 -27.58 -15.66
N PHE A 10 34.18 -26.77 -16.63
CA PHE A 10 33.27 -26.25 -17.66
C PHE A 10 32.66 -27.40 -18.47
N LEU A 11 31.37 -27.30 -18.76
CA LEU A 11 30.64 -28.26 -19.59
C LEU A 11 30.00 -27.54 -20.78
N THR A 12 30.21 -28.09 -21.98
CA THR A 12 29.48 -27.67 -23.19
C THR A 12 27.99 -27.99 -23.07
N VAL A 13 27.15 -27.38 -23.92
CA VAL A 13 25.70 -27.65 -23.91
C VAL A 13 25.41 -29.14 -24.14
N GLU A 14 26.15 -29.80 -25.02
CA GLU A 14 26.00 -31.25 -25.24
C GLU A 14 26.33 -32.06 -23.98
N GLN A 15 27.45 -31.74 -23.32
CA GLN A 15 27.85 -32.39 -22.08
C GLN A 15 26.84 -32.13 -20.94
N GLN A 16 26.23 -30.95 -20.91
CA GLN A 16 25.16 -30.63 -19.97
C GLN A 16 23.91 -31.50 -20.22
N ILE A 17 23.51 -31.69 -21.48
CA ILE A 17 22.39 -32.57 -21.86
C ILE A 17 22.68 -34.02 -21.44
N ASP A 18 23.89 -34.51 -21.74
CA ASP A 18 24.30 -35.86 -21.37
C ASP A 18 24.30 -36.05 -19.86
N GLN A 19 24.76 -35.06 -19.09
CA GLN A 19 24.72 -35.08 -17.64
C GLN A 19 23.28 -35.14 -17.09
N ILE A 20 22.36 -34.34 -17.64
CA ILE A 20 20.96 -34.34 -17.21
C ILE A 20 20.31 -35.69 -17.51
N LYS A 21 20.59 -36.27 -18.69
CA LYS A 21 20.11 -37.60 -19.08
C LYS A 21 20.70 -38.70 -18.18
N GLN A 22 21.99 -38.64 -17.89
CA GLN A 22 22.68 -39.60 -17.01
C GLN A 22 22.11 -39.59 -15.59
N ARG A 23 21.69 -38.42 -15.09
CA ARG A 23 21.03 -38.26 -13.79
C ARG A 23 19.57 -38.75 -13.77
N GLY A 24 19.03 -39.23 -14.88
CA GLY A 24 17.73 -39.88 -14.94
C GLY A 24 16.58 -39.04 -15.49
N MET A 25 16.82 -37.81 -15.97
CA MET A 25 15.76 -36.98 -16.58
C MET A 25 15.50 -37.39 -18.04
N LYS A 26 14.22 -37.53 -18.39
CA LYS A 26 13.76 -37.76 -19.76
C LYS A 26 13.83 -36.46 -20.55
N ILE A 27 14.86 -36.33 -21.40
CA ILE A 27 15.13 -35.08 -22.15
C ILE A 27 14.26 -34.89 -23.40
N GLY A 28 13.59 -35.94 -23.90
CA GLY A 28 12.85 -35.88 -25.16
C GLY A 28 13.77 -35.67 -26.37
N SER A 29 13.45 -34.70 -27.23
CA SER A 29 14.28 -34.30 -28.36
C SER A 29 15.58 -33.62 -27.89
N ARG A 30 16.71 -34.10 -28.41
CA ARG A 30 18.01 -33.53 -28.07
C ARG A 30 18.17 -32.09 -28.59
N ASP A 31 17.56 -31.79 -29.73
CA ASP A 31 17.61 -30.45 -30.33
C ASP A 31 16.81 -29.45 -29.50
N ASP A 32 15.63 -29.84 -29.00
CA ASP A 32 14.81 -29.00 -28.12
C ASP A 32 15.53 -28.74 -26.80
N ALA A 33 16.16 -29.77 -26.22
CA ALA A 33 16.96 -29.62 -25.01
C ALA A 33 18.14 -28.65 -25.21
N ARG A 34 18.83 -28.73 -26.35
CA ARG A 34 19.91 -27.81 -26.73
C ARG A 34 19.40 -26.38 -26.85
N ASN A 35 18.29 -26.17 -27.56
CA ASN A 35 17.69 -24.86 -27.76
C ASN A 35 17.26 -24.24 -26.42
N ALA A 36 16.64 -25.02 -25.54
CA ALA A 36 16.25 -24.58 -24.20
C ALA A 36 17.46 -24.19 -23.34
N LEU A 37 18.52 -25.02 -23.32
CA LEU A 37 19.72 -24.73 -22.54
C LEU A 37 20.49 -23.51 -23.07
N ARG A 38 20.54 -23.30 -24.38
CA ARG A 38 21.14 -22.09 -24.97
C ARG A 38 20.36 -20.82 -24.63
N ARG A 39 19.03 -20.89 -24.65
CA ARG A 39 18.15 -19.75 -24.40
C ARG A 39 18.06 -19.39 -22.90
N ILE A 40 17.93 -20.39 -22.03
CA ILE A 40 17.60 -20.18 -20.61
C ILE A 40 18.84 -20.36 -19.72
N GLY A 41 19.76 -21.23 -20.11
CA GLY A 41 20.94 -21.58 -19.33
C GLY A 41 20.69 -22.70 -18.31
N TYR A 42 21.68 -23.58 -18.18
CA TYR A 42 21.64 -24.73 -17.28
C TYR A 42 21.37 -24.33 -15.82
N TYR A 43 22.13 -23.36 -15.30
CA TYR A 43 22.04 -23.00 -13.89
C TYR A 43 20.67 -22.44 -13.52
N ARG A 44 20.07 -21.65 -14.42
CA ARG A 44 18.71 -21.11 -14.26
C ARG A 44 17.67 -22.23 -14.23
N LEU A 45 17.67 -23.12 -15.24
CA LEU A 45 16.79 -24.27 -15.27
C LEU A 45 17.02 -25.21 -14.08
N SER A 46 18.23 -25.23 -13.52
CA SER A 46 18.54 -26.03 -12.35
C SER A 46 17.79 -25.69 -11.08
N GLY A 47 17.32 -24.44 -10.98
CA GLY A 47 16.36 -24.07 -9.94
C GLY A 47 14.99 -24.74 -10.14
N TYR A 48 14.55 -24.96 -11.37
CA TYR A 48 13.19 -25.45 -11.65
C TYR A 48 13.07 -26.97 -11.51
N TRP A 49 14.11 -27.73 -11.85
CA TRP A 49 14.15 -29.18 -11.61
C TRP A 49 14.74 -29.58 -10.24
N HIS A 50 15.13 -28.62 -9.39
CA HIS A 50 15.64 -28.92 -8.05
C HIS A 50 14.63 -29.68 -7.17
N PRO A 51 13.32 -29.35 -7.17
CA PRO A 51 12.31 -30.09 -6.42
C PRO A 51 12.16 -31.56 -6.87
N ASP A 52 12.47 -31.85 -8.13
CA ASP A 52 12.35 -33.18 -8.74
C ASP A 52 13.59 -34.07 -8.54
N ARG A 53 14.59 -33.59 -7.78
CA ARG A 53 15.74 -34.42 -7.38
C ARG A 53 15.36 -35.34 -6.23
N VAL A 54 15.97 -36.52 -6.18
CA VAL A 54 15.76 -37.49 -5.09
C VAL A 54 16.01 -36.80 -3.74
N PRO A 55 15.01 -36.79 -2.83
CA PRO A 55 15.17 -36.23 -1.49
C PRO A 55 16.31 -36.92 -0.74
N ALA A 56 17.04 -36.16 0.07
CA ALA A 56 18.03 -36.71 1.01
C ALA A 56 17.47 -36.65 2.44
N GLY A 57 18.17 -37.25 3.40
CA GLY A 57 17.75 -37.24 4.80
C GLY A 57 17.67 -35.82 5.41
N PRO A 58 17.09 -35.66 6.61
CA PRO A 58 17.06 -34.37 7.30
C PRO A 58 18.47 -33.77 7.44
N GLY A 59 18.68 -32.53 6.96
CA GLY A 59 19.97 -31.86 7.00
C GLY A 59 20.91 -32.18 5.82
N GLU A 60 20.55 -33.10 4.94
CA GLU A 60 21.36 -33.49 3.79
C GLU A 60 20.95 -32.75 2.50
N LYS A 61 21.92 -32.56 1.59
CA LYS A 61 21.66 -32.00 0.26
C LYS A 61 20.99 -33.07 -0.60
N ARG A 62 19.90 -32.71 -1.28
CA ARG A 62 19.26 -33.55 -2.31
C ARG A 62 20.30 -34.13 -3.27
N ALA A 63 20.07 -35.38 -3.65
CA ALA A 63 20.96 -36.10 -4.56
C ALA A 63 21.03 -35.41 -5.94
N SER A 64 21.99 -35.80 -6.77
CA SER A 64 22.09 -35.24 -8.13
C SER A 64 21.09 -35.88 -9.09
N GLU A 65 20.63 -37.08 -8.76
CA GLU A 65 19.70 -37.92 -9.49
C GLU A 65 18.27 -37.38 -9.39
N PHE A 66 17.51 -37.58 -10.46
CA PHE A 66 16.12 -37.18 -10.57
C PHE A 66 15.17 -38.30 -10.14
N LEU A 67 14.00 -37.92 -9.65
CA LEU A 67 12.90 -38.85 -9.40
C LEU A 67 12.50 -39.57 -10.71
N PRO A 68 12.03 -40.83 -10.62
CA PRO A 68 11.56 -41.57 -11.80
C PRO A 68 10.52 -40.77 -12.57
N ASN A 69 10.58 -40.85 -13.90
CA ASN A 69 9.68 -40.15 -14.83
C ASN A 69 9.79 -38.62 -14.90
N THR A 70 10.76 -37.98 -14.25
CA THR A 70 11.03 -36.54 -14.44
C THR A 70 11.33 -36.23 -15.92
N ARG A 71 10.57 -35.31 -16.53
CA ARG A 71 10.76 -34.90 -17.94
C ARG A 71 11.26 -33.47 -18.03
N LEU A 72 12.13 -33.19 -18.99
CA LEU A 72 12.57 -31.81 -19.28
C LEU A 72 11.40 -30.92 -19.70
N SER A 73 10.40 -31.47 -20.42
CA SER A 73 9.18 -30.75 -20.80
C SER A 73 8.46 -30.14 -19.59
N ASP A 74 8.31 -30.92 -18.52
CA ASP A 74 7.58 -30.48 -17.33
C ASP A 74 8.30 -29.32 -16.62
N VAL A 75 9.64 -29.34 -16.65
CA VAL A 75 10.49 -28.27 -16.12
C VAL A 75 10.37 -27.00 -16.97
N LEU A 76 10.30 -27.15 -18.28
CA LEU A 76 10.12 -26.03 -19.21
C LEU A 76 8.73 -25.41 -19.09
N ASP A 77 7.69 -26.22 -18.89
CA ASP A 77 6.33 -25.73 -18.61
C ASP A 77 6.27 -24.95 -17.30
N LEU A 78 6.94 -25.44 -16.25
CA LEU A 78 7.05 -24.74 -14.98
C LEU A 78 7.80 -23.41 -15.13
N TYR A 79 8.89 -23.39 -15.91
CA TYR A 79 9.63 -22.17 -16.23
C TYR A 79 8.75 -21.16 -16.96
N ALA A 80 8.01 -21.60 -17.98
CA ALA A 80 7.13 -20.76 -18.78
C ALA A 80 5.97 -20.20 -17.94
N PHE A 81 5.40 -21.00 -17.03
CA PHE A 81 4.42 -20.52 -16.06
C PHE A 81 5.01 -19.44 -15.14
N ASP A 82 6.19 -19.68 -14.56
CA ASP A 82 6.84 -18.74 -13.65
C ASP A 82 7.23 -17.42 -14.36
N GLU A 83 7.52 -17.48 -15.66
CA GLU A 83 7.69 -16.32 -16.52
C GLU A 83 6.41 -15.51 -16.70
N GLN A 84 5.30 -16.17 -17.03
CA GLN A 84 3.99 -15.52 -17.14
C GLN A 84 3.54 -14.93 -15.80
N LEU A 85 3.81 -15.62 -14.69
CA LEU A 85 3.53 -15.17 -13.34
C LEU A 85 4.33 -13.90 -13.01
N ARG A 86 5.64 -13.87 -13.28
CA ARG A 86 6.46 -12.65 -13.10
C ARG A 86 5.90 -11.45 -13.88
N ALA A 87 5.51 -11.66 -15.13
CA ALA A 87 4.95 -10.60 -15.96
C ALA A 87 3.63 -10.07 -15.39
N ALA A 88 2.72 -10.97 -14.99
CA ALA A 88 1.45 -10.59 -14.38
C ALA A 88 1.63 -9.86 -13.03
N LEU A 89 2.62 -10.28 -12.22
CA LEU A 89 2.96 -9.60 -10.96
C LEU A 89 3.50 -8.20 -11.21
N LEU A 90 4.40 -8.02 -12.18
CA LEU A 90 4.92 -6.70 -12.54
C LEU A 90 3.81 -5.76 -13.00
N GLU A 91 2.89 -6.24 -13.84
CA GLU A 91 1.76 -5.45 -14.31
C GLU A 91 0.82 -5.02 -13.17
N ALA A 92 0.51 -5.94 -12.25
CA ALA A 92 -0.32 -5.66 -11.07
C ALA A 92 0.36 -4.67 -10.12
N ILE A 93 1.63 -4.90 -9.77
CA ILE A 93 2.39 -4.04 -8.87
C ILE A 93 2.58 -2.64 -9.48
N ALA A 94 2.70 -2.52 -10.79
CA ALA A 94 2.82 -1.21 -11.45
C ALA A 94 1.58 -0.32 -11.19
N GLN A 95 0.37 -0.88 -11.11
CA GLN A 95 -0.83 -0.09 -10.77
C GLN A 95 -0.74 0.50 -9.36
N ILE A 96 -0.28 -0.32 -8.41
CA ILE A 96 -0.09 0.09 -7.01
C ILE A 96 1.02 1.15 -6.90
N GLU A 97 2.12 0.97 -7.63
CA GLU A 97 3.23 1.92 -7.65
C GLU A 97 2.80 3.29 -8.21
N VAL A 98 1.97 3.32 -9.26
CA VAL A 98 1.41 4.55 -9.83
C VAL A 98 0.44 5.22 -8.86
N ALA A 99 -0.49 4.46 -8.26
CA ALA A 99 -1.40 5.02 -7.26
C ALA A 99 -0.64 5.63 -6.07
N LEU A 100 0.40 4.94 -5.58
CA LEU A 100 1.22 5.43 -4.47
C LEU A 100 1.94 6.76 -4.78
N ARG A 101 2.28 7.06 -6.03
CA ARG A 101 2.86 8.37 -6.41
C ARG A 101 1.89 9.50 -6.12
N PHE A 102 0.63 9.35 -6.53
CA PHE A 102 -0.41 10.33 -6.28
C PHE A 102 -0.73 10.43 -4.79
N GLU A 103 -0.95 9.30 -4.13
CA GLU A 103 -1.31 9.24 -2.70
C GLU A 103 -0.24 9.82 -1.77
N LEU A 104 1.04 9.83 -2.18
CA LEU A 104 2.08 10.53 -1.44
C LEU A 104 2.24 11.98 -1.89
N GLY A 105 2.19 12.21 -3.20
CA GLY A 105 2.53 13.50 -3.77
C GLY A 105 1.48 14.57 -3.54
N HIS A 106 0.21 14.22 -3.74
CA HIS A 106 -0.89 15.16 -3.67
C HIS A 106 -1.20 15.62 -2.23
N PRO A 107 -1.32 14.72 -1.23
CA PRO A 107 -1.51 15.15 0.16
C PRO A 107 -0.35 15.99 0.70
N LEU A 108 0.90 15.55 0.48
CA LEU A 108 2.07 16.31 0.93
C LEU A 108 2.16 17.69 0.26
N GLY A 109 1.72 17.79 -1.01
CA GLY A 109 1.68 19.05 -1.76
C GLY A 109 0.74 20.11 -1.19
N ARG A 110 -0.21 19.75 -0.31
CA ARG A 110 -1.08 20.71 0.41
C ARG A 110 -0.29 21.64 1.33
N ASN A 111 0.85 21.15 1.84
CA ASN A 111 1.76 21.94 2.66
C ASN A 111 2.69 22.84 1.81
N GLY A 112 2.59 22.76 0.48
CA GLY A 112 3.36 23.56 -0.47
C GLY A 112 4.07 22.71 -1.52
N PRO A 113 4.47 23.30 -2.66
CA PRO A 113 5.10 22.57 -3.77
C PRO A 113 6.36 21.81 -3.36
N PHE A 114 7.11 22.35 -2.39
CA PHE A 114 8.40 21.81 -1.95
C PHE A 114 8.36 21.21 -0.55
N ALA A 115 7.17 20.86 -0.05
CA ALA A 115 7.00 20.31 1.31
C ALA A 115 7.87 19.07 1.57
N HIS A 116 8.16 18.27 0.55
CA HIS A 116 9.06 17.12 0.67
C HIS A 116 10.52 17.46 1.03
N LEU A 117 10.91 18.73 0.88
CA LEU A 117 12.24 19.24 1.23
C LEU A 117 12.28 19.86 2.63
N ASP A 118 11.13 20.10 3.24
CA ASP A 118 10.99 20.66 4.58
C ASP A 118 10.80 19.52 5.59
N ASP A 119 11.70 19.44 6.57
CA ASP A 119 11.71 18.37 7.56
C ASP A 119 10.54 18.48 8.57
N SER A 120 9.91 19.65 8.70
CA SER A 120 8.81 19.89 9.63
C SER A 120 7.53 19.10 9.29
N HIS A 121 7.42 18.58 8.06
CA HIS A 121 6.29 17.75 7.61
C HIS A 121 6.49 16.24 7.83
N PHE A 122 7.58 15.85 8.49
CA PHE A 122 7.96 14.45 8.63
C PHE A 122 8.12 14.03 10.08
N ASN A 123 8.03 12.71 10.33
CA ASN A 123 8.20 12.18 11.66
C ASN A 123 9.65 12.29 12.15
N SER A 124 9.80 12.34 13.48
CA SER A 124 11.11 12.46 14.13
C SER A 124 12.06 11.30 13.83
N GLY A 125 11.55 10.12 13.47
CA GLY A 125 12.38 9.00 13.07
C GLY A 125 13.16 9.27 11.78
N PHE A 126 12.52 9.98 10.84
CA PHE A 126 13.08 10.31 9.53
C PHE A 126 14.00 11.54 9.58
N THR A 127 13.70 12.51 10.43
CA THR A 127 14.42 13.79 10.52
C THR A 127 15.50 13.81 11.60
N LYS A 128 15.49 12.86 12.53
CA LYS A 128 16.55 12.76 13.56
C LYS A 128 17.91 12.50 12.95
N LEU A 129 18.88 13.35 13.30
CA LEU A 129 20.30 13.17 12.99
C LEU A 129 20.83 11.87 13.58
N ARG A 130 21.63 11.17 12.79
CA ARG A 130 22.31 9.92 13.19
C ARG A 130 23.76 9.97 12.73
N ASP A 131 24.64 9.37 13.53
CA ASP A 131 26.03 9.16 13.13
C ASP A 131 26.09 8.25 11.90
N ARG A 132 26.62 8.79 10.81
CA ARG A 132 26.92 8.05 9.60
C ARG A 132 28.41 7.73 9.56
N VAL A 133 28.72 6.59 8.95
CA VAL A 133 30.09 6.13 8.74
C VAL A 133 30.25 5.84 7.26
N CYS A 134 31.34 6.31 6.68
CA CYS A 134 31.67 6.01 5.30
C CYS A 134 31.84 4.49 5.10
N LYS A 135 31.15 3.94 4.10
CA LYS A 135 31.20 2.51 3.74
C LYS A 135 32.01 2.23 2.46
N LEU A 136 32.75 3.23 1.96
CA LEU A 136 33.58 3.02 0.78
C LEU A 136 34.76 2.10 1.10
N PRO A 137 35.14 1.19 0.18
CA PRO A 137 36.34 0.37 0.33
C PRO A 137 37.57 1.25 0.59
N GLY A 138 38.29 0.98 1.69
CA GLY A 138 39.49 1.75 2.08
C GLY A 138 39.23 2.95 3.00
N CYS A 139 38.01 3.14 3.49
CA CYS A 139 37.74 4.08 4.57
C CYS A 139 37.79 3.36 5.93
N ASP A 140 38.69 3.79 6.82
CA ASP A 140 38.89 3.18 8.15
C ASP A 140 37.79 3.53 9.18
N GLY A 141 36.65 4.08 8.72
CA GLY A 141 35.53 4.45 9.59
C GLY A 141 35.70 5.77 10.34
N ASP A 142 36.77 6.51 10.05
CA ASP A 142 37.06 7.85 10.60
C ASP A 142 36.27 8.97 9.92
N CYS A 143 35.80 8.74 8.68
CA CYS A 143 34.89 9.66 8.01
C CYS A 143 33.48 9.51 8.58
N ARG A 144 33.15 10.38 9.55
CA ARG A 144 31.85 10.46 10.22
C ARG A 144 31.20 11.81 9.98
N TRP A 145 29.88 11.80 9.86
CA TRP A 145 29.06 13.00 9.78
C TRP A 145 27.69 12.71 10.38
N GLU A 146 27.00 13.75 10.82
CA GLU A 146 25.62 13.63 11.29
C GLU A 146 24.66 13.90 10.13
N GLU A 147 23.75 12.97 9.88
CA GLU A 147 22.76 13.11 8.81
C GLU A 147 21.48 12.37 9.15
N SER A 148 20.34 13.00 8.89
CA SER A 148 19.03 12.39 9.04
C SER A 148 18.71 11.45 7.87
N ASP A 149 17.73 10.56 8.04
CA ASP A 149 17.28 9.72 6.92
C ASP A 149 16.56 10.56 5.85
N HIS A 150 15.98 11.72 6.23
CA HIS A 150 15.35 12.69 5.33
C HIS A 150 16.38 13.44 4.49
N HIS A 151 17.45 13.96 5.08
CA HIS A 151 18.53 14.62 4.32
C HIS A 151 19.14 13.68 3.28
N GLU A 152 19.46 12.43 3.66
CA GLU A 152 19.96 11.43 2.72
C GLU A 152 18.94 11.14 1.59
N TRP A 153 17.65 11.14 1.92
CA TRP A 153 16.58 10.94 0.94
C TRP A 153 16.49 12.12 -0.04
N VAL A 154 16.57 13.36 0.46
CA VAL A 154 16.54 14.59 -0.34
C VAL A 154 17.72 14.63 -1.30
N ASP A 155 18.93 14.32 -0.85
CA ASP A 155 20.13 14.32 -1.70
C ASP A 155 20.02 13.31 -2.84
N ARG A 156 19.54 12.10 -2.54
CA ARG A 156 19.29 11.07 -3.55
C ARG A 156 18.17 11.47 -4.52
N GLN A 157 17.18 12.20 -4.05
CA GLN A 157 16.10 12.69 -4.90
C GLN A 157 16.61 13.78 -5.85
N ARG A 158 17.35 14.77 -5.34
CA ARG A 158 18.01 15.80 -6.17
C ARG A 158 18.91 15.18 -7.23
N GLN A 159 19.72 14.19 -6.87
CA GLN A 159 20.54 13.48 -7.84
C GLN A 159 19.70 12.82 -8.94
N THR A 160 18.55 12.25 -8.58
CA THR A 160 17.65 11.61 -9.55
C THR A 160 17.00 12.62 -10.48
N GLU A 161 16.59 13.78 -9.95
CA GLU A 161 16.04 14.87 -10.76
C GLU A 161 17.07 15.40 -11.76
N GLN A 162 18.33 15.58 -11.32
CA GLN A 162 19.42 16.09 -12.15
C GLN A 162 19.75 15.17 -13.33
N VAL A 163 19.81 13.85 -13.09
CA VAL A 163 20.14 12.86 -14.13
C VAL A 163 18.93 12.39 -14.94
N SER A 164 17.71 12.75 -14.53
CA SER A 164 16.49 12.37 -15.25
C SER A 164 16.48 12.98 -16.64
N THR A 165 16.23 12.14 -17.64
CA THR A 165 16.05 12.51 -19.05
C THR A 165 14.59 12.44 -19.49
N GLU A 166 13.66 12.24 -18.54
CA GLU A 166 12.23 12.21 -18.83
C GLU A 166 11.76 13.55 -19.41
N ALA A 167 10.92 13.51 -20.45
CA ALA A 167 10.54 14.70 -21.20
C ALA A 167 9.89 15.78 -20.32
N PHE A 168 9.03 15.37 -19.37
CA PHE A 168 8.41 16.31 -18.43
C PHE A 168 9.43 16.93 -17.46
N ALA A 169 10.44 16.17 -17.02
CA ALA A 169 11.47 16.64 -16.10
C ALA A 169 12.42 17.61 -16.80
N ALA A 170 12.81 17.30 -18.04
CA ALA A 170 13.61 18.17 -18.89
C ALA A 170 12.87 19.49 -19.19
N HIS A 171 11.61 19.41 -19.63
CA HIS A 171 10.76 20.57 -19.86
C HIS A 171 10.59 21.43 -18.59
N PHE A 172 10.35 20.80 -17.44
CA PHE A 172 10.21 21.54 -16.19
C PHE A 172 11.49 22.27 -15.81
N ARG A 173 12.64 21.59 -15.90
CA ARG A 173 13.95 22.16 -15.59
C ARG A 173 14.30 23.35 -16.47
N GLU A 174 13.96 23.28 -17.76
CA GLU A 174 14.19 24.36 -18.73
C GLU A 174 13.32 25.60 -18.46
N ASN A 175 12.05 25.41 -18.07
CA ASN A 175 11.10 26.51 -17.89
C ASN A 175 11.04 27.08 -16.47
N TYR A 176 11.29 26.25 -15.45
CA TYR A 176 11.06 26.59 -14.03
C TYR A 176 12.27 26.33 -13.13
N GLY A 177 13.28 25.61 -13.60
CA GLY A 177 14.45 25.23 -12.80
C GLY A 177 14.21 24.02 -11.87
N GLU A 178 15.16 23.79 -10.97
CA GLU A 178 15.09 22.78 -9.90
C GLU A 178 14.84 23.46 -8.55
N PRO A 179 14.23 22.78 -7.56
CA PRO A 179 13.75 21.38 -7.57
C PRO A 179 12.37 21.19 -8.21
N LEU A 180 12.00 19.94 -8.51
CA LEU A 180 10.63 19.61 -8.94
C LEU A 180 9.63 19.76 -7.77
N PRO A 181 8.40 20.26 -8.00
CA PRO A 181 7.36 20.22 -6.99
C PRO A 181 6.94 18.76 -6.73
N ILE A 182 6.46 18.45 -5.53
CA ILE A 182 6.30 17.07 -5.05
C ILE A 182 5.42 16.17 -5.95
N TRP A 183 4.34 16.71 -6.51
CA TRP A 183 3.46 15.96 -7.44
C TRP A 183 4.13 15.67 -8.80
N VAL A 184 5.24 16.34 -9.13
CA VAL A 184 6.08 16.02 -10.30
C VAL A 184 7.30 15.18 -9.87
N ALA A 185 7.87 15.46 -8.70
CA ALA A 185 9.03 14.74 -8.17
C ALA A 185 8.73 13.24 -8.01
N THR A 186 7.53 12.89 -7.53
CA THR A 186 7.08 11.49 -7.35
C THR A 186 7.11 10.66 -8.64
N GLU A 187 6.93 11.27 -9.80
CA GLU A 187 7.04 10.60 -11.11
C GLU A 187 8.47 10.15 -11.44
N THR A 188 9.49 10.80 -10.86
CA THR A 188 10.89 10.38 -11.01
C THR A 188 11.34 9.37 -9.95
N MET A 189 10.52 9.12 -8.93
CA MET A 189 10.90 8.27 -7.81
C MET A 189 10.82 6.78 -8.16
N SER A 190 11.86 6.04 -7.76
CA SER A 190 11.79 4.58 -7.72
C SER A 190 10.81 4.11 -6.64
N PHE A 191 10.25 2.90 -6.78
CA PHE A 191 9.37 2.33 -5.76
C PHE A 191 9.98 2.37 -4.34
N GLY A 192 11.27 2.03 -4.18
CA GLY A 192 11.93 2.09 -2.87
C GLY A 192 12.08 3.49 -2.30
N ARG A 193 12.02 4.54 -3.12
CA ARG A 193 12.03 5.93 -2.66
C ARG A 193 10.65 6.39 -2.23
N LEU A 194 9.60 5.95 -2.93
CA LEU A 194 8.21 6.13 -2.51
C LEU A 194 7.95 5.45 -1.16
N THR A 195 8.40 4.20 -0.96
CA THR A 195 8.23 3.50 0.32
C THR A 195 8.96 4.22 1.46
N ARG A 196 10.17 4.74 1.21
CA ARG A 196 10.91 5.49 2.23
C ARG A 196 10.27 6.85 2.54
N LEU A 197 9.64 7.49 1.55
CA LEU A 197 8.87 8.71 1.76
C LEU A 197 7.61 8.42 2.62
N LEU A 198 6.86 7.36 2.28
CA LEU A 198 5.72 6.87 3.07
C LEU A 198 6.09 6.63 4.54
N ASP A 199 7.22 5.95 4.79
CA ASP A 199 7.71 5.69 6.15
C ASP A 199 8.11 6.96 6.90
N GLY A 200 8.46 8.01 6.16
CA GLY A 200 8.91 9.30 6.69
C GLY A 200 7.80 10.25 7.08
N LEU A 201 6.61 10.12 6.48
CA LEU A 201 5.45 10.99 6.76
C LEU A 201 5.11 11.02 8.26
N ASP A 202 4.46 12.09 8.71
CA ASP A 202 3.98 12.18 10.08
C ASP A 202 2.97 11.06 10.41
N SER A 203 2.76 10.80 11.71
CA SER A 203 1.92 9.67 12.14
C SER A 203 0.45 9.82 11.71
N ALA A 204 -0.09 11.04 11.67
CA ALA A 204 -1.49 11.25 11.34
C ALA A 204 -1.74 10.98 9.85
N GLU A 205 -0.84 11.46 8.98
CA GLU A 205 -0.90 11.23 7.54
C GLU A 205 -0.67 9.75 7.21
N ARG A 206 0.26 9.08 7.90
CA ARG A 206 0.47 7.63 7.71
C ARG A 206 -0.73 6.80 8.13
N GLU A 207 -1.36 7.12 9.26
CA GLU A 207 -2.60 6.47 9.71
C GLU A 207 -3.73 6.69 8.69
N LEU A 208 -3.86 7.90 8.15
CA LEU A 208 -4.88 8.23 7.15
C LEU A 208 -4.64 7.46 5.85
N LEU A 209 -3.41 7.47 5.33
CA LEU A 209 -3.03 6.69 4.16
C LEU A 209 -3.28 5.20 4.37
N ALA A 210 -2.89 4.62 5.51
CA ALA A 210 -3.17 3.21 5.79
C ALA A 210 -4.67 2.89 5.69
N ALA A 211 -5.52 3.76 6.21
CA ALA A 211 -6.95 3.60 6.11
C ALA A 211 -7.49 3.81 4.68
N GLU A 212 -6.92 4.72 3.89
CA GLU A 212 -7.21 4.90 2.47
C GLU A 212 -6.86 3.67 1.64
N TRP A 213 -5.84 2.93 2.07
CA TRP A 213 -5.47 1.65 1.50
C TRP A 213 -6.27 0.47 2.11
N ASP A 214 -7.31 0.74 2.91
CA ASP A 214 -8.13 -0.21 3.68
C ASP A 214 -7.33 -1.17 4.59
N VAL A 215 -6.11 -0.79 4.96
CA VAL A 215 -5.24 -1.52 5.87
C VAL A 215 -5.53 -1.04 7.29
N ILE A 216 -6.37 -1.80 8.01
CA ILE A 216 -6.91 -1.36 9.31
C ILE A 216 -6.71 -2.36 10.45
N ASP A 217 -6.59 -1.85 11.67
CA ASP A 217 -6.55 -2.63 12.89
C ASP A 217 -7.97 -2.96 13.42
N SER A 218 -8.02 -3.75 14.51
CA SER A 218 -9.28 -4.18 15.14
C SER A 218 -10.19 -3.05 15.64
N THR A 219 -9.66 -1.83 15.77
CA THR A 219 -10.42 -0.63 16.17
C THR A 219 -10.98 0.12 14.95
N GLY A 220 -10.62 -0.30 13.73
CA GLY A 220 -10.93 0.39 12.49
C GLY A 220 -9.96 1.52 12.16
N GLN A 221 -8.86 1.66 12.91
CA GLN A 221 -7.80 2.63 12.62
C GLN A 221 -6.92 2.14 11.48
N GLY A 222 -6.42 3.05 10.65
CA GLY A 222 -5.38 2.71 9.69
C GLY A 222 -4.14 2.16 10.38
N ASP A 223 -3.60 1.04 9.91
CA ASP A 223 -2.39 0.40 10.42
C ASP A 223 -1.19 0.74 9.49
N PRO A 224 -0.47 1.84 9.77
CA PRO A 224 0.63 2.29 8.92
C PRO A 224 1.81 1.31 8.92
N SER A 225 1.96 0.51 9.97
CA SER A 225 3.05 -0.46 10.06
C SER A 225 2.82 -1.63 9.11
N VAL A 226 1.57 -2.08 8.99
CA VAL A 226 1.18 -3.11 8.01
C VAL A 226 1.24 -2.57 6.59
N LEU A 227 0.78 -1.33 6.32
CA LEU A 227 0.89 -0.73 4.98
C LEU A 227 2.36 -0.64 4.53
N SER A 228 3.24 -0.10 5.38
CA SER A 228 4.69 -0.04 5.12
C SER A 228 5.28 -1.43 4.85
N ASN A 229 4.88 -2.44 5.63
CA ASN A 229 5.29 -3.82 5.43
C ASN A 229 4.87 -4.38 4.06
N TRP A 230 3.61 -4.14 3.65
CA TRP A 230 3.11 -4.61 2.36
C TRP A 230 3.84 -3.94 1.20
N MET A 231 4.10 -2.63 1.28
CA MET A 231 4.85 -1.92 0.26
C MET A 231 6.29 -2.44 0.13
N GLU A 232 6.96 -2.74 1.24
CA GLU A 232 8.27 -3.39 1.24
C GLU A 232 8.22 -4.82 0.65
N HIS A 233 7.20 -5.60 0.99
CA HIS A 233 6.98 -6.93 0.41
C HIS A 233 6.83 -6.85 -1.12
N LEU A 234 5.96 -5.97 -1.61
CA LEU A 234 5.73 -5.77 -3.04
C LEU A 234 6.98 -5.23 -3.76
N ARG A 235 7.75 -4.34 -3.13
CA ARG A 235 9.04 -3.88 -3.66
C ARG A 235 10.02 -5.04 -3.85
N GLN A 236 10.10 -5.97 -2.88
CA GLN A 236 10.93 -7.17 -3.03
C GLN A 236 10.44 -8.07 -4.17
N VAL A 237 9.13 -8.34 -4.25
CA VAL A 237 8.53 -9.15 -5.32
C VAL A 237 8.80 -8.53 -6.69
N ARG A 238 8.58 -7.22 -6.83
CA ARG A 238 8.84 -6.44 -8.05
C ARG A 238 10.30 -6.58 -8.48
N ASN A 239 11.25 -6.45 -7.56
CA ASN A 239 12.67 -6.60 -7.87
C ASN A 239 13.04 -8.04 -8.24
N ILE A 240 12.50 -9.05 -7.56
CA ILE A 240 12.69 -10.46 -7.93
C ILE A 240 12.20 -10.68 -9.38
N CYS A 241 11.03 -10.15 -9.72
CA CYS A 241 10.47 -10.28 -11.06
C CYS A 241 11.30 -9.54 -12.12
N ALA A 242 11.72 -8.31 -11.83
CA ALA A 242 12.54 -7.47 -12.73
C ALA A 242 13.93 -8.07 -12.99
N HIS A 243 14.51 -8.80 -12.02
CA HIS A 243 15.74 -9.57 -12.21
C HIS A 243 15.50 -10.97 -12.83
N HIS A 244 14.28 -11.24 -13.28
CA HIS A 244 13.83 -12.52 -13.84
C HIS A 244 14.07 -13.71 -12.90
N ALA A 245 14.14 -13.50 -11.59
CA ALA A 245 14.41 -14.58 -10.64
C ALA A 245 13.16 -15.46 -10.42
N ARG A 246 13.38 -16.72 -10.03
CA ARG A 246 12.31 -17.68 -9.78
C ARG A 246 11.40 -17.20 -8.64
N ILE A 247 10.07 -17.18 -8.83
CA ILE A 247 9.12 -16.63 -7.85
C ILE A 247 8.12 -17.69 -7.32
N TRP A 248 7.65 -18.63 -8.13
CA TRP A 248 6.50 -19.51 -7.84
C TRP A 248 6.59 -20.24 -6.49
N ASN A 249 7.77 -20.75 -6.13
CA ASN A 249 8.05 -21.43 -4.86
C ASN A 249 9.21 -20.78 -4.09
N ARG A 250 9.37 -19.46 -4.19
CA ARG A 250 10.37 -18.71 -3.44
C ARG A 250 9.80 -18.28 -2.08
N ASN A 251 10.64 -18.25 -1.04
CA ASN A 251 10.34 -17.53 0.19
C ASN A 251 10.77 -16.08 0.01
N ILE A 252 9.85 -15.16 0.28
CA ILE A 252 10.07 -13.71 0.29
C ILE A 252 10.51 -13.33 1.70
N ASN A 253 11.56 -12.50 1.80
CA ASN A 253 12.18 -12.18 3.09
C ASN A 253 11.33 -11.21 3.90
N ALA A 254 10.77 -10.18 3.25
CA ALA A 254 9.74 -9.36 3.85
C ALA A 254 8.46 -10.20 4.01
N THR A 255 8.19 -10.66 5.24
CA THR A 255 6.99 -11.42 5.55
C THR A 255 5.78 -10.50 5.55
N ILE A 256 4.64 -10.95 5.02
CA ILE A 256 3.40 -10.19 5.07
C ILE A 256 2.88 -10.13 6.50
N ALA A 257 2.74 -8.91 7.02
CA ALA A 257 2.03 -8.65 8.26
C ALA A 257 0.53 -8.74 8.00
N VAL A 258 -0.21 -9.34 8.93
CA VAL A 258 -1.67 -9.50 8.81
C VAL A 258 -2.31 -8.55 9.81
N PRO A 259 -3.07 -7.54 9.34
CA PRO A 259 -3.67 -6.56 10.22
C PRO A 259 -4.84 -7.17 11.00
N SER A 260 -4.98 -6.76 12.26
CA SER A 260 -5.98 -7.33 13.18
C SER A 260 -7.43 -6.98 12.82
N GLY A 261 -7.64 -5.91 12.05
CA GLY A 261 -8.96 -5.43 11.62
C GLY A 261 -9.48 -6.05 10.34
N MET A 262 -8.78 -7.03 9.77
CA MET A 262 -9.16 -7.66 8.51
C MET A 262 -9.40 -9.16 8.71
N PRO A 263 -10.60 -9.57 9.15
CA PRO A 263 -10.97 -10.97 9.36
C PRO A 263 -10.73 -11.84 8.11
N GLU A 264 -10.98 -11.29 6.93
CA GLU A 264 -10.81 -11.99 5.66
C GLU A 264 -9.35 -12.38 5.36
N LEU A 265 -8.37 -11.72 5.98
CA LEU A 265 -6.94 -12.01 5.81
C LEU A 265 -6.37 -12.93 6.89
N GLN A 266 -7.12 -13.22 7.96
CA GLN A 266 -6.63 -14.03 9.09
C GLN A 266 -6.26 -15.46 8.69
N HIS A 267 -6.82 -15.95 7.57
CA HIS A 267 -6.43 -17.23 7.02
C HIS A 267 -4.92 -17.30 6.70
N LEU A 268 -4.23 -16.17 6.43
CA LEU A 268 -2.77 -16.09 6.25
C LEU A 268 -1.97 -16.51 7.48
N LEU A 269 -2.56 -16.44 8.67
CA LEU A 269 -1.94 -16.80 9.93
C LEU A 269 -2.18 -18.27 10.33
N LEU A 270 -2.96 -19.03 9.55
CA LEU A 270 -3.25 -20.42 9.88
C LEU A 270 -1.96 -21.24 10.00
N GLU A 271 -1.80 -21.88 11.15
CA GLU A 271 -0.64 -22.71 11.43
C GLU A 271 -0.64 -23.94 10.51
N VAL A 272 0.53 -24.20 9.90
CA VAL A 272 0.80 -25.47 9.24
C VAL A 272 1.81 -26.21 10.12
N PRO A 273 1.49 -27.38 10.69
CA PRO A 273 2.42 -28.09 11.56
C PRO A 273 3.68 -28.50 10.79
N ARG A 274 4.78 -27.74 10.94
CA ARG A 274 6.11 -28.08 10.37
C ARG A 274 7.26 -27.52 11.24
N GLY A 275 7.63 -28.23 12.30
CA GLY A 275 8.90 -28.05 13.02
C GLY A 275 9.01 -26.77 13.87
N ASP A 276 10.24 -26.48 14.31
CA ASP A 276 10.56 -25.54 15.41
C ASP A 276 10.62 -24.04 15.02
N GLU A 277 10.40 -23.68 13.75
CA GLU A 277 10.30 -22.28 13.31
C GLU A 277 8.85 -21.89 12.94
N TYR A 278 8.26 -21.04 13.79
CA TYR A 278 6.86 -20.61 13.75
C TYR A 278 6.66 -19.43 12.79
N THR A 279 6.61 -19.68 11.48
CA THR A 279 6.05 -18.68 10.53
C THR A 279 5.21 -19.37 9.47
N PRO A 280 3.91 -19.03 9.34
CA PRO A 280 3.05 -19.62 8.33
C PRO A 280 3.65 -19.47 6.92
N PRO A 281 3.66 -20.52 6.08
CA PRO A 281 4.23 -20.43 4.74
C PRO A 281 3.51 -19.36 3.90
N MET A 282 2.23 -19.13 4.15
CA MET A 282 1.36 -18.22 3.40
C MET A 282 1.91 -16.78 3.36
N VAL A 283 2.43 -16.28 4.49
CA VAL A 283 2.95 -14.90 4.59
C VAL A 283 4.31 -14.68 3.91
N ARG A 284 4.97 -15.75 3.44
CA ARG A 284 6.27 -15.68 2.74
C ARG A 284 6.21 -16.18 1.29
N ARG A 285 5.06 -16.68 0.85
CA ARG A 285 4.90 -17.36 -0.44
C ARG A 285 3.96 -16.57 -1.35
N ILE A 286 3.90 -17.00 -2.62
CA ILE A 286 3.15 -16.28 -3.66
C ILE A 286 1.66 -16.18 -3.36
N TYR A 287 1.08 -17.13 -2.61
CA TYR A 287 -0.30 -17.03 -2.15
C TYR A 287 -0.57 -15.72 -1.38
N GLY A 288 0.25 -15.41 -0.37
CA GLY A 288 0.10 -14.18 0.40
C GLY A 288 0.28 -12.94 -0.49
N THR A 289 1.26 -12.95 -1.40
CA THR A 289 1.44 -11.87 -2.38
C THR A 289 0.19 -11.66 -3.23
N PHE A 290 -0.41 -12.75 -3.73
CA PHE A 290 -1.65 -12.68 -4.50
C PHE A 290 -2.81 -12.11 -3.68
N VAL A 291 -2.93 -12.49 -2.42
CA VAL A 291 -3.97 -11.98 -1.50
C VAL A 291 -3.85 -10.48 -1.31
N ILE A 292 -2.66 -9.96 -0.96
CA ILE A 292 -2.48 -8.51 -0.77
C ILE A 292 -2.63 -7.74 -2.09
N LEU A 293 -2.16 -8.29 -3.21
CA LEU A 293 -2.36 -7.66 -4.52
C LEU A 293 -3.84 -7.57 -4.89
N THR A 294 -4.60 -8.63 -4.64
CA THR A 294 -6.05 -8.65 -4.91
C THR A 294 -6.77 -7.59 -4.06
N HIS A 295 -6.40 -7.47 -2.79
CA HIS A 295 -6.92 -6.44 -1.90
C HIS A 295 -6.57 -5.03 -2.42
N LEU A 296 -5.28 -4.73 -2.60
CA LEU A 296 -4.80 -3.39 -2.97
C LEU A 296 -5.30 -2.96 -4.36
N LEU A 297 -5.37 -3.88 -5.34
CA LEU A 297 -5.94 -3.59 -6.65
C LEU A 297 -7.44 -3.23 -6.58
N ALA A 298 -8.19 -3.88 -5.69
CA ALA A 298 -9.59 -3.52 -5.48
C ALA A 298 -9.73 -2.16 -4.80
N VAL A 299 -8.84 -1.84 -3.86
CA VAL A 299 -8.84 -0.58 -3.12
C VAL A 299 -8.59 0.63 -4.02
N ILE A 300 -7.63 0.53 -4.94
CA ILE A 300 -7.35 1.56 -5.95
C ILE A 300 -8.29 1.49 -7.16
N GLU A 301 -9.31 0.62 -7.09
CA GLU A 301 -10.28 0.38 -8.16
C GLU A 301 -9.63 0.12 -9.54
N ALA A 302 -8.50 -0.60 -9.53
CA ALA A 302 -7.78 -0.92 -10.75
C ALA A 302 -8.65 -1.77 -11.70
N PRO A 303 -8.45 -1.65 -13.02
CA PRO A 303 -9.13 -2.50 -13.99
C PRO A 303 -9.04 -3.99 -13.63
N VAL A 304 -10.20 -4.66 -13.54
CA VAL A 304 -10.34 -6.04 -13.05
C VAL A 304 -9.40 -7.04 -13.74
N ARG A 305 -9.00 -6.76 -14.99
CA ARG A 305 -8.05 -7.56 -15.79
C ARG A 305 -6.73 -7.88 -15.06
N TYR A 306 -6.23 -6.99 -14.20
CA TYR A 306 -4.96 -7.23 -13.50
C TYR A 306 -5.09 -8.35 -12.47
N ARG A 307 -6.20 -8.36 -11.73
CA ARG A 307 -6.53 -9.44 -10.80
C ARG A 307 -6.89 -10.73 -11.54
N ASP A 308 -7.75 -10.64 -12.56
CA ASP A 308 -8.21 -11.83 -13.28
C ASP A 308 -7.09 -12.56 -14.00
N ARG A 309 -6.11 -11.84 -14.54
CA ARG A 309 -4.93 -12.45 -15.15
C ARG A 309 -4.13 -13.28 -14.13
N LEU A 310 -3.85 -12.72 -12.95
CA LEU A 310 -3.15 -13.45 -11.89
C LEU A 310 -3.95 -14.66 -11.42
N ARG A 311 -5.24 -14.46 -11.14
CA ARG A 311 -6.16 -15.51 -10.70
C ARG A 311 -6.20 -16.66 -11.70
N THR A 312 -6.45 -16.36 -12.98
CA THR A 312 -6.55 -17.35 -14.07
C THR A 312 -5.26 -18.14 -14.24
N LEU A 313 -4.10 -17.47 -14.21
CA LEU A 313 -2.80 -18.14 -14.29
C LEU A 313 -2.59 -19.11 -13.12
N LEU A 314 -2.88 -18.67 -11.89
CA LEU A 314 -2.71 -19.48 -10.69
C LEU A 314 -3.69 -20.65 -10.66
N THR A 315 -4.99 -20.41 -10.88
CA THR A 315 -6.01 -21.47 -10.87
C THR A 315 -5.77 -22.50 -11.96
N GLY A 316 -5.42 -22.06 -13.18
CA GLY A 316 -5.11 -22.96 -14.29
C GLY A 316 -3.89 -23.83 -14.02
N PHE A 317 -2.82 -23.24 -13.48
CA PHE A 317 -1.62 -23.97 -13.11
C PHE A 317 -1.86 -24.98 -11.98
N LEU A 318 -2.58 -24.58 -10.93
CA LEU A 318 -2.87 -25.43 -9.77
C LEU A 318 -3.86 -26.55 -10.11
N ALA A 319 -4.83 -26.32 -11.00
CA ALA A 319 -5.72 -27.37 -11.50
C ALA A 319 -4.95 -28.47 -12.23
N ALA A 320 -3.91 -28.12 -12.99
CA ALA A 320 -3.04 -29.09 -13.65
C ALA A 320 -2.01 -29.73 -12.71
N ARG A 321 -1.67 -29.08 -11.59
CA ARG A 321 -0.63 -29.52 -10.63
C ARG A 321 -1.05 -29.28 -9.17
N PRO A 322 -2.05 -30.02 -8.63
CA PRO A 322 -2.54 -29.78 -7.27
C PRO A 322 -1.46 -29.90 -6.18
N GLN A 323 -0.45 -30.76 -6.40
CA GLN A 323 0.70 -30.91 -5.52
C GLN A 323 1.56 -29.64 -5.37
N ALA A 324 1.39 -28.64 -6.25
CA ALA A 324 2.11 -27.38 -6.18
C ALA A 324 1.52 -26.41 -5.14
N GLU A 325 0.26 -26.60 -4.70
CA GLU A 325 -0.44 -25.70 -3.77
C GLU A 325 0.40 -25.41 -2.51
N ALA A 326 0.86 -26.46 -1.83
CA ALA A 326 1.66 -26.35 -0.61
C ALA A 326 3.02 -25.64 -0.85
N ASN A 327 3.62 -25.82 -2.02
CA ASN A 327 4.91 -25.19 -2.37
C ASN A 327 4.75 -23.69 -2.70
N MET A 328 3.57 -23.32 -3.18
CA MET A 328 3.17 -21.94 -3.50
C MET A 328 2.48 -21.23 -2.31
N GLY A 329 2.29 -21.95 -1.18
CA GLY A 329 1.71 -21.43 0.04
C GLY A 329 0.18 -21.32 0.02
N PHE A 330 -0.51 -22.02 -0.89
CA PHE A 330 -1.97 -22.06 -0.94
C PHE A 330 -2.48 -22.98 0.19
N PRO A 331 -3.36 -22.50 1.09
CA PRO A 331 -3.93 -23.30 2.16
C PRO A 331 -5.04 -24.22 1.63
N VAL A 332 -5.39 -25.27 2.38
CA VAL A 332 -6.55 -26.10 2.05
C VAL A 332 -7.81 -25.23 2.02
N GLY A 333 -8.63 -25.38 0.97
CA GLY A 333 -9.88 -24.64 0.82
C GLY A 333 -9.72 -23.18 0.38
N TRP A 334 -8.54 -22.77 -0.08
CA TRP A 334 -8.25 -21.41 -0.52
C TRP A 334 -9.29 -20.84 -1.49
N GLN A 335 -9.84 -21.68 -2.38
CA GLN A 335 -10.84 -21.29 -3.38
C GLN A 335 -12.12 -20.68 -2.76
N ALA A 336 -12.44 -21.04 -1.51
CA ALA A 336 -13.63 -20.57 -0.81
C ALA A 336 -13.43 -19.21 -0.11
N HIS A 337 -12.21 -18.68 -0.03
CA HIS A 337 -11.96 -17.41 0.62
C HIS A 337 -12.56 -16.24 -0.18
N ARG A 338 -13.16 -15.27 0.51
CA ARG A 338 -13.81 -14.09 -0.11
C ARG A 338 -12.89 -13.34 -1.09
N ILE A 339 -11.60 -13.24 -0.77
CA ILE A 339 -10.57 -12.61 -1.60
C ILE A 339 -10.39 -13.29 -2.98
N MET A 340 -10.79 -14.55 -3.12
CA MET A 340 -10.68 -15.30 -4.39
C MET A 340 -11.85 -15.07 -5.35
N ALA A 341 -12.94 -14.49 -4.87
CA ALA A 341 -14.17 -14.35 -5.65
C ALA A 341 -13.99 -13.33 -6.79
N GLU A 342 -14.65 -13.62 -7.92
CA GLU A 342 -14.56 -12.79 -9.13
C GLU A 342 -15.17 -11.40 -8.96
N ASP A 343 -16.06 -11.23 -8.00
CA ASP A 343 -16.74 -9.99 -7.65
C ASP A 343 -16.16 -9.32 -6.38
N TYR A 344 -14.96 -9.74 -5.95
CA TYR A 344 -14.29 -9.08 -4.84
C TYR A 344 -14.11 -7.58 -5.14
N ARG A 345 -14.46 -6.72 -4.18
CA ARG A 345 -14.43 -5.26 -4.35
C ARG A 345 -14.22 -4.59 -3.01
N ARG A 346 -13.72 -3.35 -3.07
CA ARG A 346 -13.58 -2.47 -1.91
C ARG A 346 -14.92 -2.23 -1.23
N ASP A 347 -14.90 -2.02 0.08
CA ASP A 347 -16.04 -1.48 0.82
C ASP A 347 -16.30 -0.02 0.40
N GLN A 348 -17.37 0.18 -0.35
CA GLN A 348 -17.75 1.47 -0.91
C GLN A 348 -18.19 2.48 0.16
N GLN A 349 -18.81 2.01 1.25
CA GLN A 349 -19.24 2.90 2.33
C GLN A 349 -18.03 3.47 3.06
N ARG A 350 -17.02 2.64 3.30
CA ARG A 350 -15.74 3.09 3.89
C ARG A 350 -15.02 4.05 2.96
N ALA A 351 -14.91 3.72 1.68
CA ALA A 351 -14.28 4.59 0.68
C ALA A 351 -14.93 5.98 0.63
N ALA A 352 -16.27 6.04 0.63
CA ALA A 352 -17.01 7.30 0.66
C ALA A 352 -16.71 8.12 1.93
N ARG A 353 -16.63 7.48 3.10
CA ARG A 353 -16.29 8.16 4.37
C ARG A 353 -14.90 8.77 4.36
N LEU A 354 -13.92 8.05 3.84
CA LEU A 354 -12.55 8.52 3.68
C LEU A 354 -12.45 9.70 2.71
N ALA A 355 -13.16 9.62 1.58
CA ALA A 355 -13.22 10.73 0.63
C ALA A 355 -13.74 12.02 1.28
N MET A 356 -14.78 11.93 2.11
CA MET A 356 -15.28 13.07 2.88
C MET A 356 -14.23 13.65 3.84
N LEU A 357 -13.47 12.80 4.55
CA LEU A 357 -12.41 13.26 5.44
C LEU A 357 -11.27 13.98 4.71
N ARG A 358 -11.00 13.62 3.46
CA ARG A 358 -9.99 14.28 2.63
C ARG A 358 -10.47 15.55 1.96
N ALA A 359 -11.78 15.67 1.74
CA ALA A 359 -12.41 16.78 1.05
C ALA A 359 -12.47 18.06 1.90
N ILE A 360 -12.39 17.94 3.22
CA ILE A 360 -12.48 19.08 4.14
C ILE A 360 -11.45 19.01 5.25
N GLU A 361 -11.01 20.17 5.73
CA GLU A 361 -10.15 20.25 6.91
C GLU A 361 -10.92 19.75 8.15
N MET A 362 -10.25 18.91 8.93
CA MET A 362 -10.83 18.27 10.11
C MET A 362 -10.01 18.62 11.35
N PHE A 363 -10.65 19.22 12.34
CA PHE A 363 -10.07 19.47 13.65
C PHE A 363 -10.20 18.26 14.57
N GLY A 364 -9.14 17.99 15.33
CA GLY A 364 -9.21 17.15 16.51
C GLY A 364 -9.97 17.85 17.65
N SER A 365 -10.23 17.11 18.73
CA SER A 365 -10.96 17.67 19.89
C SER A 365 -10.24 18.82 20.59
N GLY A 366 -8.90 18.93 20.45
CA GLY A 366 -8.10 20.04 20.95
C GLY A 366 -8.30 21.29 20.11
N GLU A 367 -8.05 21.17 18.80
CA GLU A 367 -8.22 22.26 17.82
C GLU A 367 -9.65 22.78 17.80
N ALA A 368 -10.66 21.91 17.81
CA ALA A 368 -12.06 22.33 17.93
C ALA A 368 -12.35 23.10 19.23
N ALA A 369 -11.66 22.77 20.32
CA ALA A 369 -11.80 23.48 21.58
C ALA A 369 -11.09 24.84 21.56
N ASP A 370 -9.97 24.95 20.86
CA ASP A 370 -9.22 26.20 20.70
C ASP A 370 -9.87 27.15 19.68
N ALA A 371 -10.48 26.61 18.62
CA ALA A 371 -11.28 27.35 17.65
C ALA A 371 -12.52 28.00 18.29
N LEU A 372 -13.08 27.37 19.33
CA LEU A 372 -14.09 27.98 20.18
C LEU A 372 -13.41 28.88 21.22
N SER A 373 -13.10 30.13 20.84
CA SER A 373 -12.36 31.08 21.68
C SER A 373 -13.18 32.23 22.27
N ALA A 374 -14.38 32.56 21.75
CA ALA A 374 -15.10 33.76 22.21
C ALA A 374 -16.22 33.55 23.25
N VAL A 375 -16.34 34.59 24.10
CA VAL A 375 -17.37 34.96 25.10
C VAL A 375 -17.26 34.30 26.50
N PRO A 376 -17.41 35.08 27.61
CA PRO A 376 -16.69 34.92 28.88
C PRO A 376 -17.41 34.07 29.94
N GLU A 377 -16.58 33.39 30.73
CA GLU A 377 -16.88 32.68 31.98
C GLU A 377 -17.80 31.44 31.92
N GLY A 378 -17.44 30.44 32.74
CA GLY A 378 -18.36 29.41 33.22
C GLY A 378 -17.96 27.95 32.94
N LYS A 379 -17.34 27.61 31.81
CA LYS A 379 -16.96 26.21 31.50
C LYS A 379 -15.61 26.07 30.77
N PRO A 380 -14.82 25.02 31.06
CA PRO A 380 -13.60 24.70 30.30
C PRO A 380 -13.89 24.53 28.79
N ARG A 381 -12.96 24.93 27.91
CA ARG A 381 -13.11 24.87 26.44
C ARG A 381 -13.56 23.50 25.91
N ARG A 382 -12.93 22.41 26.39
CA ARG A 382 -13.33 21.03 26.03
C ARG A 382 -14.74 20.66 26.48
N SER A 383 -15.20 21.20 27.60
CA SER A 383 -16.57 20.98 28.09
C SER A 383 -17.60 21.66 27.19
N ARG A 384 -17.22 22.74 26.50
CA ARG A 384 -18.07 23.44 25.53
C ARG A 384 -18.24 22.65 24.24
N VAL A 385 -17.15 22.14 23.65
CA VAL A 385 -17.23 21.22 22.49
C VAL A 385 -18.19 20.07 22.77
N ASN A 386 -18.04 19.43 23.95
CA ASN A 386 -18.94 18.36 24.38
C ASN A 386 -20.40 18.80 24.55
N TYR A 387 -20.64 20.01 25.06
CA TYR A 387 -21.98 20.56 25.19
C TYR A 387 -22.63 20.77 23.82
N TYR A 388 -21.98 21.47 22.90
CA TYR A 388 -22.54 21.71 21.56
C TYR A 388 -22.81 20.39 20.83
N ARG A 389 -21.85 19.45 20.87
CA ARG A 389 -22.00 18.13 20.26
C ARG A 389 -23.18 17.35 20.84
N LYS A 390 -23.33 17.32 22.18
CA LYS A 390 -24.44 16.59 22.84
C LYS A 390 -25.82 17.15 22.51
N ASN A 391 -25.90 18.43 22.15
CA ASN A 391 -27.16 19.10 21.81
C ASN A 391 -27.35 19.22 20.28
N GLY A 392 -26.58 18.46 19.48
CA GLY A 392 -26.66 18.49 18.02
C GLY A 392 -26.23 19.81 17.38
N ALA A 393 -25.60 20.73 18.12
CA ALA A 393 -25.17 22.04 17.60
C ALA A 393 -23.80 21.99 16.92
N LEU A 394 -23.05 20.90 17.10
CA LEU A 394 -21.74 20.68 16.49
C LEU A 394 -21.66 19.27 15.92
N LEU A 395 -21.38 19.17 14.63
CA LEU A 395 -21.13 17.94 13.93
C LEU A 395 -19.73 17.40 14.27
N SER A 396 -19.68 16.11 14.56
CA SER A 396 -18.43 15.35 14.69
C SER A 396 -18.63 13.97 14.09
N VAL A 397 -17.63 13.45 13.39
CA VAL A 397 -17.61 12.04 12.97
C VAL A 397 -16.61 11.26 13.82
N MET A 398 -16.88 9.99 14.07
CA MET A 398 -15.89 9.10 14.66
C MET A 398 -14.93 8.63 13.57
N TRP A 399 -13.66 9.01 13.72
CA TRP A 399 -12.58 8.57 12.85
C TRP A 399 -11.41 8.09 13.70
N ASN A 400 -10.87 6.91 13.40
CA ASN A 400 -9.75 6.35 14.15
C ASN A 400 -9.98 6.33 15.67
N ALA A 401 -11.16 5.91 16.14
CA ALA A 401 -11.58 5.96 17.55
C ALA A 401 -11.50 7.35 18.23
N ARG A 402 -11.30 8.41 17.44
CA ARG A 402 -11.23 9.81 17.86
C ARG A 402 -12.39 10.57 17.23
N ARG A 403 -12.72 11.71 17.81
CA ARG A 403 -13.68 12.64 17.21
C ARG A 403 -12.93 13.62 16.32
N ALA A 404 -13.36 13.68 15.07
CA ALA A 404 -12.94 14.67 14.10
C ALA A 404 -14.11 15.63 13.85
N TYR A 405 -13.82 16.92 13.78
CA TYR A 405 -14.80 18.00 13.64
C TYR A 405 -14.48 18.77 12.36
N PRO A 406 -15.38 18.82 11.37
CA PRO A 406 -15.17 19.65 10.19
C PRO A 406 -14.89 21.11 10.57
N ALA A 407 -13.79 21.67 10.06
CA ALA A 407 -13.26 22.96 10.46
C ALA A 407 -14.16 24.14 10.06
N PHE A 408 -14.92 24.00 8.95
CA PHE A 408 -15.84 25.04 8.46
C PHE A 408 -16.91 25.47 9.46
N GLN A 409 -17.18 24.63 10.48
CA GLN A 409 -18.17 24.92 11.51
C GLN A 409 -17.75 26.03 12.48
N PHE A 410 -16.47 26.40 12.47
CA PHE A 410 -15.92 27.39 13.38
C PHE A 410 -15.59 28.67 12.60
N ASP A 411 -16.11 29.80 13.07
CA ASP A 411 -15.70 31.09 12.53
C ASP A 411 -14.36 31.50 13.19
N PRO A 412 -13.26 31.59 12.43
CA PRO A 412 -11.94 31.92 12.99
C PRO A 412 -11.86 33.37 13.48
N ALA A 413 -12.70 34.28 12.98
CA ALA A 413 -12.71 35.69 13.37
C ALA A 413 -13.44 35.90 14.70
N THR A 414 -14.57 35.23 14.87
CA THR A 414 -15.42 35.40 16.05
C THR A 414 -15.25 34.30 17.09
N GLY A 415 -14.60 33.17 16.79
CA GLY A 415 -14.35 32.10 17.74
C GLY A 415 -15.61 31.41 18.27
N VAL A 416 -16.69 31.42 17.48
CA VAL A 416 -17.97 30.75 17.78
C VAL A 416 -18.40 29.85 16.61
N VAL A 417 -19.42 29.01 16.85
CA VAL A 417 -20.11 28.29 15.77
C VAL A 417 -21.21 29.21 15.23
N PRO A 418 -21.25 29.53 13.92
CA PRO A 418 -22.29 30.37 13.34
C PRO A 418 -23.69 29.82 13.60
N GLU A 419 -24.66 30.71 13.81
CA GLU A 419 -26.05 30.34 14.12
C GLU A 419 -26.67 29.41 13.07
N LEU A 420 -26.43 29.67 11.78
CA LEU A 420 -26.90 28.81 10.69
C LEU A 420 -26.32 27.41 10.75
N VAL A 421 -25.05 27.27 11.14
CA VAL A 421 -24.40 25.96 11.35
C VAL A 421 -25.05 25.24 12.52
N VAL A 422 -25.33 25.93 13.63
CA VAL A 422 -26.06 25.36 14.77
C VAL A 422 -27.43 24.83 14.34
N LEU A 423 -28.20 25.63 13.60
CA LEU A 423 -29.55 25.28 13.18
C LEU A 423 -29.53 24.08 12.21
N ALA A 424 -28.68 24.11 11.20
CA ALA A 424 -28.50 23.01 10.25
C ALA A 424 -28.08 21.71 10.97
N ASN A 425 -27.08 21.77 11.86
CA ASN A 425 -26.64 20.60 12.61
C ASN A 425 -27.73 20.06 13.53
N ARG A 426 -28.50 20.94 14.21
CA ARG A 426 -29.60 20.48 15.08
C ARG A 426 -30.66 19.73 14.28
N ARG A 427 -30.98 20.20 13.07
CA ARG A 427 -31.90 19.51 12.13
C ARG A 427 -31.35 18.15 11.71
N LEU A 428 -30.11 18.11 11.24
CA LEU A 428 -29.46 16.89 10.72
C LEU A 428 -29.21 15.83 11.80
N LEU A 429 -28.85 16.26 13.01
CA LEU A 429 -28.43 15.38 14.10
C LEU A 429 -29.56 15.08 15.09
N ASP A 430 -30.80 15.43 14.76
CA ASP A 430 -31.97 15.28 15.63
C ASP A 430 -31.73 15.79 17.06
N GLY A 431 -31.19 17.01 17.21
CA GLY A 431 -30.83 17.57 18.52
C GLY A 431 -29.72 16.80 19.27
N GLY A 432 -28.96 15.95 18.59
CA GLY A 432 -27.91 15.11 19.15
C GLY A 432 -28.28 13.62 19.32
N ASN A 433 -29.47 13.20 18.87
CA ASN A 433 -30.00 11.85 19.05
C ASN A 433 -29.78 10.93 17.83
N VAL A 434 -28.66 11.07 17.13
CA VAL A 434 -28.29 10.18 16.02
C VAL A 434 -27.17 9.20 16.41
N ASN A 435 -27.12 8.07 15.69
CA ASN A 435 -26.00 7.13 15.75
C ASN A 435 -24.83 7.62 14.89
N ASP A 436 -23.76 6.83 14.78
CA ASP A 436 -22.58 7.20 14.00
C ASP A 436 -22.89 7.37 12.50
N ASP A 437 -23.75 6.52 11.94
CA ASP A 437 -24.18 6.64 10.54
C ASP A 437 -24.91 7.96 10.28
N GLY A 438 -25.72 8.45 11.24
CA GLY A 438 -26.37 9.75 11.14
C GLY A 438 -25.37 10.92 11.19
N HIS A 439 -24.27 10.81 11.94
CA HIS A 439 -23.19 11.79 11.88
C HIS A 439 -22.50 11.80 10.51
N TRP A 440 -22.26 10.64 9.91
CA TRP A 440 -21.71 10.56 8.56
C TRP A 440 -22.66 11.10 7.50
N ALA A 441 -23.96 10.80 7.59
CA ALA A 441 -24.98 11.35 6.69
C ALA A 441 -25.10 12.87 6.80
N ALA A 442 -24.96 13.43 8.01
CA ALA A 442 -24.91 14.87 8.21
C ALA A 442 -23.68 15.50 7.55
N LEU A 443 -22.50 14.86 7.66
CA LEU A 443 -21.30 15.31 6.96
C LEU A 443 -21.47 15.24 5.44
N GLU A 444 -22.02 14.14 4.94
CA GLU A 444 -22.32 13.96 3.52
C GLU A 444 -23.25 15.07 3.02
N TRP A 445 -24.31 15.41 3.75
CA TRP A 445 -25.21 16.50 3.40
C TRP A 445 -24.48 17.84 3.29
N TRP A 446 -23.57 18.16 4.23
CA TRP A 446 -22.80 19.40 4.20
C TRP A 446 -21.85 19.50 3.00
N LEU A 447 -21.34 18.37 2.53
CA LEU A 447 -20.36 18.30 1.44
C LEU A 447 -20.99 18.04 0.06
N THR A 448 -22.27 17.66 0.00
CA THR A 448 -22.93 17.34 -1.27
C THR A 448 -23.40 18.61 -1.98
N PRO A 449 -22.94 18.87 -3.23
CA PRO A 449 -23.46 19.92 -4.11
C PRO A 449 -24.99 19.95 -4.18
N ASN A 450 -25.59 21.13 -4.09
CA ASN A 450 -27.04 21.29 -4.15
C ASN A 450 -27.47 22.28 -5.24
N THR A 451 -28.33 21.83 -6.16
CA THR A 451 -28.83 22.64 -7.28
C THR A 451 -29.71 23.82 -6.86
N SER A 452 -30.18 23.85 -5.62
CA SER A 452 -30.95 24.97 -5.06
C SER A 452 -30.05 26.06 -4.46
N LEU A 453 -28.74 25.83 -4.37
CA LEU A 453 -27.75 26.81 -3.96
C LEU A 453 -27.04 27.43 -5.18
N PRO A 454 -26.55 28.68 -5.09
CA PRO A 454 -25.81 29.31 -6.17
C PRO A 454 -24.60 28.48 -6.60
N ASP A 455 -24.34 28.47 -7.92
CA ASP A 455 -23.24 27.76 -8.57
C ASP A 455 -23.18 26.26 -8.26
N GLU A 456 -24.32 25.66 -7.86
CA GLU A 456 -24.44 24.26 -7.44
C GLU A 456 -23.46 23.89 -6.31
N THR A 457 -23.11 24.86 -5.47
CA THR A 457 -22.17 24.66 -4.35
C THR A 457 -22.74 23.72 -3.28
N SER A 458 -21.84 23.09 -2.52
CA SER A 458 -22.22 22.37 -1.29
C SER A 458 -22.67 23.35 -0.19
N PRO A 459 -23.51 22.93 0.78
CA PRO A 459 -23.87 23.78 1.90
C PRO A 459 -22.67 24.34 2.69
N ALA A 460 -21.56 23.59 2.80
CA ALA A 460 -20.35 24.05 3.48
C ALA A 460 -19.66 25.18 2.70
N GLU A 461 -19.52 25.06 1.38
CA GLU A 461 -18.95 26.11 0.52
C GLU A 461 -19.86 27.34 0.47
N ALA A 462 -21.17 27.13 0.38
CA ALA A 462 -22.17 28.20 0.42
C ALA A 462 -22.13 28.96 1.76
N MET A 463 -21.79 28.29 2.86
CA MET A 463 -21.53 28.97 4.13
C MET A 463 -20.34 29.92 3.99
N GLY A 464 -19.20 29.41 3.49
CA GLY A 464 -17.95 30.18 3.36
C GLY A 464 -18.07 31.42 2.48
N THR A 465 -18.96 31.40 1.48
CA THR A 465 -19.25 32.54 0.58
C THR A 465 -20.39 33.44 1.07
N GLY A 466 -21.11 33.05 2.13
CA GLY A 466 -22.31 33.74 2.62
C GLY A 466 -23.57 33.49 1.80
N ALA A 467 -23.54 32.55 0.85
CA ALA A 467 -24.68 32.17 0.01
C ALA A 467 -25.72 31.29 0.75
N LEU A 468 -25.33 30.60 1.83
CA LEU A 468 -26.25 29.85 2.67
C LEU A 468 -26.98 30.81 3.62
N THR A 469 -28.21 31.20 3.27
CA THR A 469 -29.08 32.05 4.10
C THR A 469 -30.04 31.19 4.94
N ARG A 470 -30.72 31.80 5.93
CA ARG A 470 -31.78 31.12 6.70
C ARG A 470 -32.90 30.59 5.79
N ASP A 471 -33.38 31.41 4.85
CA ASP A 471 -34.42 30.99 3.90
C ASP A 471 -33.95 29.86 2.96
N ALA A 472 -32.67 29.86 2.58
CA ALA A 472 -32.10 28.74 1.83
C ALA A 472 -32.07 27.47 2.69
N LEU A 473 -31.60 27.58 3.94
CA LEU A 473 -31.57 26.47 4.87
C LEU A 473 -32.96 25.89 5.16
N ASP A 474 -33.98 26.73 5.36
CA ASP A 474 -35.37 26.31 5.62
C ASP A 474 -36.01 25.58 4.42
N ARG A 475 -35.57 25.89 3.20
CA ARG A 475 -35.98 25.15 1.99
C ARG A 475 -35.27 23.80 1.85
N LEU A 476 -34.02 23.72 2.31
CA LEU A 476 -33.20 22.51 2.20
C LEU A 476 -33.44 21.50 3.32
N LEU A 477 -33.68 21.99 4.54
CA LEU A 477 -33.89 21.21 5.74
C LEU A 477 -35.07 21.82 6.51
N PRO A 478 -36.19 21.10 6.69
CA PRO A 478 -37.32 21.61 7.45
C PRO A 478 -36.93 22.00 8.88
N PRO A 479 -37.48 23.11 9.42
CA PRO A 479 -37.28 23.49 10.80
C PRO A 479 -37.82 22.43 11.77
N ARG A 480 -37.15 22.28 12.91
CA ARG A 480 -37.66 21.49 14.04
C ARG A 480 -38.67 22.28 14.85
N ASP A 481 -39.52 21.57 15.60
CA ASP A 481 -40.50 22.19 16.51
C ASP A 481 -39.85 22.88 17.72
N ASP A 482 -38.61 22.51 18.07
CA ASP A 482 -37.84 23.01 19.23
C ASP A 482 -36.74 24.03 18.85
N GLU A 483 -36.85 24.63 17.66
CA GLU A 483 -35.96 25.69 17.16
C GLU A 483 -36.26 27.10 17.66
#